data_AF-A0A353NK75-F1
#
_entry.id   AF-A0A353NK75-F1
#
_cell.length_a   1.000
_cell.length_b   1.000
_cell.length_c   1.000
_cell.angle_alpha   90.00
_cell.angle_beta   90.00
_cell.angle_gamma   90.00
#
_symmetry.space_group_name_H-M   'P 1'
#
loop_
_entity.id
_entity.type
_entity.pdbx_description
1 polymer ?
#
loop_
_entity_poly.entity_id
_entity_poly.type
_entity_poly.pdbx_seq_one_letter_code
_entity_poly.pdbx_strand_id
1 'polypeptide(L)'
;MVMPPHKMRESEEETFSFLINLPIFTSFDVDELSVLAKHMSFIHLQRGEHLFVEGDQGTFMGFVANGILEVQKRSDTGENIIIARLTKGSSIGEMALIDKSPRSATVIARQASTMVTLTDKGFDMLADKHPALGIKVIKKIARLLSMNMRRTSSKLVDLMQSTL
;
A
#
# COMPACT_ATOMS: atom_id res chain seq x y z
N MET A 1 16.85 32.23 14.18
CA MET A 1 15.64 31.92 14.98
C MET A 1 15.08 30.61 14.45
N VAL A 2 15.38 29.51 15.15
CA VAL A 2 15.00 28.15 14.75
C VAL A 2 13.52 27.97 15.10
N MET A 3 12.67 27.62 14.14
CA MET A 3 11.26 27.34 14.41
C MET A 3 11.13 26.15 15.38
N PRO A 4 10.22 26.20 16.37
CA PRO A 4 10.00 25.06 17.25
C PRO A 4 9.35 23.90 16.47
N PRO A 5 9.69 22.64 16.73
CA PRO A 5 9.09 21.50 16.05
C PRO A 5 7.61 21.44 16.46
N HIS A 6 6.71 21.52 15.48
CA HIS A 6 5.30 21.25 15.71
C HIS A 6 5.18 19.82 16.27
N LYS A 7 4.71 19.69 17.52
CA LYS A 7 4.42 18.38 18.12
C LYS A 7 3.45 17.64 17.21
N MET A 8 3.86 16.47 16.72
CA MET A 8 3.04 15.57 15.93
C MET A 8 1.99 14.91 16.85
N ARG A 9 0.86 14.48 16.28
CA ARG A 9 -0.08 13.61 17.01
C ARG A 9 0.50 12.20 17.11
N GLU A 10 0.13 11.43 18.13
CA GLU A 10 0.64 10.06 18.37
C GLU A 10 0.54 9.17 17.11
N SER A 11 -0.58 9.22 16.40
CA SER A 11 -0.77 8.50 15.13
C SER A 11 0.14 8.99 13.98
N GLU A 12 0.54 10.26 13.98
CA GLU A 12 1.45 10.84 12.97
C GLU A 12 2.90 10.45 13.24
N GLU A 13 3.33 10.42 14.51
CA GLU A 13 4.67 9.98 14.91
C GLU A 13 4.88 8.50 14.61
N GLU A 14 3.89 7.66 14.89
CA GLU A 14 3.91 6.24 14.54
C GLU A 14 3.97 6.03 13.03
N THR A 15 3.17 6.78 12.28
CA THR A 15 3.18 6.75 10.82
C THR A 15 4.55 7.16 10.28
N PHE A 16 5.09 8.28 10.74
CA PHE A 16 6.41 8.76 10.33
C PHE A 16 7.51 7.72 10.64
N SER A 17 7.51 7.18 11.86
CA SER A 17 8.46 6.16 12.31
C SER A 17 8.36 4.89 11.49
N PHE A 18 7.17 4.54 11.00
CA PHE A 18 7.03 3.44 10.06
C PHE A 18 7.58 3.80 8.66
N LEU A 19 7.22 4.97 8.12
CA LEU A 19 7.62 5.39 6.77
C LEU A 19 9.13 5.54 6.62
N ILE A 20 9.82 6.10 7.61
CA ILE A 20 11.29 6.30 7.56
C ILE A 20 12.06 4.97 7.46
N ASN A 21 11.47 3.87 7.94
CA ASN A 21 12.07 2.54 7.91
C ASN A 21 11.72 1.73 6.64
N LEU A 22 10.89 2.27 5.75
CA LEU A 22 10.54 1.59 4.51
C LEU A 22 11.55 1.91 3.39
N PRO A 23 12.15 0.89 2.73
CA PRO A 23 13.16 1.10 1.69
C PRO A 23 12.71 2.01 0.53
N ILE A 24 11.41 2.01 0.22
CA ILE A 24 10.86 2.81 -0.87
C ILE A 24 10.90 4.32 -0.61
N PHE A 25 10.87 4.72 0.66
CA PHE A 25 10.84 6.11 1.08
C PHE A 25 12.23 6.69 1.44
N THR A 26 13.31 5.93 1.25
CA THR A 26 14.70 6.37 1.52
C THR A 26 15.16 7.63 0.76
N SER A 27 14.46 8.02 -0.30
CA SER A 27 14.74 9.24 -1.07
C SER A 27 13.90 10.45 -0.65
N PHE A 28 13.12 10.33 0.42
CA PHE A 28 12.33 11.42 1.00
C PHE A 28 13.11 12.01 2.16
N ASP A 29 13.12 13.32 2.28
CA ASP A 29 13.66 13.98 3.47
C ASP A 29 12.64 13.94 4.64
N VAL A 30 13.08 14.41 5.81
CA VAL A 30 12.28 14.40 7.04
C VAL A 30 11.01 15.25 6.90
N ASP A 31 11.09 16.40 6.22
CA ASP A 31 9.95 17.30 6.05
C ASP A 31 8.92 16.68 5.08
N GLU A 32 9.39 16.07 4.00
CA GLU A 32 8.56 15.34 3.05
C GLU A 32 7.84 14.15 3.68
N LEU A 33 8.54 13.37 4.51
CA LEU A 33 7.95 12.27 5.26
C LEU A 33 6.94 12.75 6.30
N SER A 34 7.23 13.86 6.98
CA SER A 34 6.33 14.50 7.94
C SER A 34 5.03 14.97 7.28
N VAL A 35 5.14 15.60 6.10
CA VAL A 35 3.98 15.99 5.31
C VAL A 35 3.18 14.76 4.86
N LEU A 36 3.83 13.75 4.30
CA LEU A 36 3.17 12.52 3.85
C LEU A 36 2.44 11.81 5.02
N ALA A 37 3.06 11.72 6.20
CA ALA A 37 2.50 11.06 7.36
C ALA A 37 1.15 11.66 7.80
N LYS A 38 0.97 12.98 7.66
CA LYS A 38 -0.29 13.67 7.98
C LYS A 38 -1.47 13.27 7.08
N HIS A 39 -1.18 12.72 5.90
CA HIS A 39 -2.18 12.27 4.93
C HIS A 39 -2.40 10.75 4.98
N MET A 40 -1.77 10.05 5.92
CA MET A 40 -1.90 8.61 6.08
C MET A 40 -2.63 8.25 7.37
N SER A 41 -3.18 7.04 7.43
CA SER A 41 -3.95 6.56 8.57
C SER A 41 -3.81 5.05 8.75
N PHE A 42 -3.98 4.60 9.99
CA PHE A 42 -3.92 3.19 10.34
C PHE A 42 -5.26 2.49 10.10
N ILE A 43 -5.18 1.27 9.59
CA ILE A 43 -6.29 0.30 9.59
C ILE A 43 -5.83 -0.92 10.38
N HIS A 44 -6.62 -1.34 11.35
CA HIS A 44 -6.39 -2.55 12.14
C HIS A 44 -7.37 -3.62 11.71
N LEU A 45 -6.86 -4.84 11.54
CA LEU A 45 -7.63 -6.00 11.11
C LEU A 45 -7.40 -7.15 12.09
N GLN A 46 -8.47 -7.85 12.45
CA GLN A 46 -8.45 -9.14 13.11
C GLN A 46 -8.27 -10.26 12.09
N ARG A 47 -7.91 -11.45 12.57
CA ARG A 47 -7.84 -12.65 11.71
C ARG A 47 -9.19 -12.90 11.06
N GLY A 48 -9.18 -13.06 9.73
CA GLY A 48 -10.37 -13.33 8.92
C GLY A 48 -11.04 -12.09 8.36
N GLU A 49 -10.67 -10.88 8.80
CA GLU A 49 -11.25 -9.65 8.24
C GLU A 49 -10.68 -9.34 6.86
N HIS A 50 -11.56 -8.86 5.97
CA HIS A 50 -11.17 -8.36 4.66
C HIS A 50 -10.67 -6.92 4.79
N LEU A 51 -9.51 -6.63 4.20
CA LEU A 51 -9.09 -5.25 3.95
C LEU A 51 -9.96 -4.63 2.84
N PHE A 52 -10.24 -5.42 1.80
CA PHE A 52 -11.22 -5.12 0.74
C PHE A 52 -11.51 -6.38 -0.08
N VAL A 53 -12.61 -6.38 -0.82
CA VAL A 53 -13.03 -7.49 -1.69
C VAL A 53 -12.81 -7.12 -3.15
N GLU A 54 -12.50 -8.12 -3.98
CA GLU A 54 -12.43 -7.97 -5.43
C GLU A 54 -13.73 -7.37 -5.99
N GLY A 55 -13.60 -6.36 -6.86
CA GLY A 55 -14.75 -5.66 -7.45
C GLY A 55 -15.27 -4.47 -6.64
N ASP A 56 -14.85 -4.30 -5.37
CA ASP A 56 -15.18 -3.11 -4.59
C ASP A 56 -14.55 -1.85 -5.21
N GLN A 57 -15.15 -0.68 -4.98
CA GLN A 57 -14.50 0.58 -5.30
C GLN A 57 -13.25 0.77 -4.42
N GLY A 58 -12.09 0.94 -5.04
CA GLY A 58 -10.86 1.22 -4.31
C GLY A 58 -10.61 2.71 -4.11
N THR A 59 -10.42 3.14 -2.86
CA THR A 59 -10.22 4.54 -2.48
C THR A 59 -8.91 4.78 -1.71
N PHE A 60 -8.09 3.74 -1.54
CA PHE A 60 -6.82 3.84 -0.83
C PHE A 60 -5.84 2.77 -1.28
N MET A 61 -4.55 3.05 -1.08
CA MET A 61 -3.50 2.04 -1.03
C MET A 61 -2.90 1.98 0.38
N GLY A 62 -2.07 0.99 0.67
CA GLY A 62 -1.33 1.00 1.92
C GLY A 62 -0.16 0.04 1.95
N PHE A 63 0.52 0.06 3.09
CA PHE A 63 1.65 -0.80 3.42
C PHE A 63 1.34 -1.60 4.68
N VAL A 64 1.74 -2.86 4.71
CA VAL A 64 1.64 -3.69 5.91
C VAL A 64 2.65 -3.18 6.94
N ALA A 65 2.18 -2.68 8.08
CA ALA A 65 3.03 -2.35 9.22
C ALA A 65 3.36 -3.56 10.08
N ASN A 66 2.37 -4.42 10.27
CA ASN A 66 2.50 -5.67 11.01
C ASN A 66 1.46 -6.69 10.53
N GLY A 67 1.74 -7.98 10.71
CA GLY A 67 0.81 -9.05 10.38
C GLY A 67 1.06 -9.73 9.03
N ILE A 68 0.07 -10.52 8.60
CA ILE A 68 0.11 -11.31 7.37
C ILE A 68 -1.24 -11.18 6.67
N LEU A 69 -1.22 -10.68 5.44
CA LEU A 69 -2.38 -10.65 4.55
C LEU A 69 -2.20 -11.65 3.41
N GLU A 70 -3.31 -12.20 2.93
CA GLU A 70 -3.36 -12.98 1.69
C GLU A 70 -4.11 -12.21 0.61
N VAL A 71 -3.56 -12.22 -0.60
CA VAL A 71 -4.22 -11.71 -1.81
C VAL A 71 -4.83 -12.89 -2.54
N GLN A 72 -6.13 -12.81 -2.80
CA GLN A 72 -6.92 -13.85 -3.45
C GLN A 72 -7.58 -13.30 -4.71
N LYS A 73 -7.54 -14.10 -5.78
CA LYS A 73 -8.20 -13.78 -7.04
C LYS A 73 -9.21 -14.86 -7.36
N ARG A 74 -10.40 -14.46 -7.79
CA ARG A 74 -11.40 -15.43 -8.25
C ARG A 74 -11.00 -16.00 -9.61
N SER A 75 -10.98 -17.33 -9.72
CA SER A 75 -10.78 -18.03 -11.00
C SER A 75 -12.06 -18.04 -11.84
N ASP A 76 -11.93 -18.45 -13.10
CA ASP A 76 -13.08 -18.63 -14.00
C ASP A 76 -14.05 -19.73 -13.51
N THR A 77 -13.54 -20.70 -12.73
CA THR A 77 -14.36 -21.73 -12.07
C THR A 77 -15.06 -21.23 -10.81
N GLY A 78 -14.79 -19.98 -10.40
CA GLY A 78 -15.39 -19.34 -9.23
C GLY A 78 -14.65 -19.57 -7.92
N GLU A 79 -13.51 -20.28 -7.92
CA GLU A 79 -12.69 -20.54 -6.74
C GLU A 79 -11.78 -19.37 -6.40
N ASN A 80 -11.51 -19.15 -5.11
CA ASN A 80 -10.55 -18.13 -4.67
C ASN A 80 -9.14 -18.72 -4.62
N ILE A 81 -8.27 -18.28 -5.53
CA ILE A 81 -6.86 -18.70 -5.60
C ILE A 81 -5.97 -17.69 -4.89
N ILE A 82 -5.12 -18.16 -3.97
CA ILE A 82 -4.13 -17.32 -3.29
C ILE A 82 -2.98 -17.01 -4.26
N ILE A 83 -2.81 -15.74 -4.62
CA ILE A 83 -1.78 -15.31 -5.58
C ILE A 83 -0.55 -14.66 -4.92
N ALA A 84 -0.72 -14.16 -3.69
CA ALA A 84 0.37 -13.57 -2.90
C ALA A 84 0.09 -13.62 -1.39
N ARG A 85 1.17 -13.61 -0.61
CA ARG A 85 1.18 -13.32 0.82
C ARG A 85 1.93 -12.01 1.04
N LEU A 86 1.34 -11.10 1.79
CA LEU A 86 1.90 -9.79 2.11
C LEU A 86 2.32 -9.77 3.58
N THR A 87 3.54 -9.34 3.83
CA THR A 87 4.13 -9.16 5.16
C THR A 87 4.64 -7.74 5.32
N LYS A 88 5.18 -7.40 6.50
CA LYS A 88 5.69 -6.06 6.83
C LYS A 88 6.48 -5.42 5.67
N GLY A 89 6.09 -4.21 5.29
CA GLY A 89 6.67 -3.42 4.21
C GLY A 89 6.11 -3.70 2.81
N SER A 90 5.31 -4.77 2.64
CA SER A 90 4.59 -5.01 1.38
C SER A 90 3.51 -3.95 1.17
N SER A 91 3.34 -3.51 -0.07
CA SER A 91 2.28 -2.59 -0.48
C SER A 91 1.12 -3.32 -1.16
N ILE A 92 -0.08 -2.73 -1.11
CA ILE A 92 -1.26 -3.20 -1.82
C ILE A 92 -2.28 -2.08 -2.08
N GLY A 93 -3.13 -2.26 -3.09
CA GLY A 93 -4.22 -1.34 -3.42
C GLY A 93 -3.80 -0.15 -4.27
N GLU A 94 -2.56 -0.13 -4.78
CA GLU A 94 -1.98 0.95 -5.57
C GLU A 94 -2.70 1.16 -6.90
N MET A 95 -3.13 0.07 -7.53
CA MET A 95 -3.81 0.11 -8.84
C MET A 95 -5.04 1.01 -8.76
N ALA A 96 -5.99 0.68 -7.89
CA ALA A 96 -7.24 1.41 -7.74
C ALA A 96 -7.06 2.85 -7.27
N LEU A 97 -5.99 3.16 -6.51
CA LEU A 97 -5.67 4.55 -6.16
C LEU A 97 -5.36 5.39 -7.41
N ILE A 98 -4.61 4.81 -8.35
CA ILE A 98 -4.07 5.48 -9.55
C ILE A 98 -5.09 5.53 -10.70
N ASP A 99 -5.69 4.38 -11.05
CA ASP A 99 -6.54 4.25 -12.23
C ASP A 99 -8.05 4.38 -11.91
N LYS A 100 -8.41 4.43 -10.61
CA LYS A 100 -9.78 4.46 -10.10
C LYS A 100 -10.63 3.24 -10.48
N SER A 101 -10.02 2.17 -10.98
CA SER A 101 -10.67 0.90 -11.26
C SER A 101 -11.11 0.19 -9.96
N PRO A 102 -12.09 -0.73 -10.04
CA PRO A 102 -12.41 -1.62 -8.93
C PRO A 102 -11.21 -2.43 -8.43
N ARG A 103 -11.26 -2.91 -7.18
CA ARG A 103 -10.23 -3.76 -6.59
C ARG A 103 -9.97 -4.98 -7.46
N SER A 104 -8.72 -5.18 -7.85
CA SER A 104 -8.32 -6.28 -8.72
C SER A 104 -8.28 -7.64 -8.03
N ALA A 105 -8.36 -7.71 -6.70
CA ALA A 105 -8.29 -8.92 -5.91
C ALA A 105 -8.87 -8.68 -4.50
N THR A 106 -9.25 -9.75 -3.82
CA THR A 106 -9.64 -9.75 -2.41
C THR A 106 -8.39 -9.81 -1.53
N VAL A 107 -8.38 -9.07 -0.42
CA VAL A 107 -7.29 -9.11 0.56
C VAL A 107 -7.84 -9.42 1.94
N ILE A 108 -7.35 -10.50 2.56
CA ILE A 108 -7.83 -10.99 3.86
C ILE A 108 -6.68 -11.12 4.86
N ALA A 109 -6.93 -10.74 6.12
CA ALA A 109 -5.98 -10.91 7.21
C ALA A 109 -5.94 -12.36 7.71
N ARG A 110 -4.75 -12.94 7.80
CA ARG A 110 -4.54 -14.31 8.34
C ARG A 110 -4.12 -14.32 9.82
N GLN A 111 -3.79 -13.15 10.35
CA GLN A 111 -3.59 -12.87 11.76
C GLN A 111 -3.92 -11.40 12.03
N ALA A 112 -3.93 -10.98 13.30
CA ALA A 112 -4.03 -9.57 13.64
C ALA A 112 -2.98 -8.77 12.86
N SER A 113 -3.44 -7.78 12.09
CA SER A 113 -2.63 -7.05 11.12
C SER A 113 -2.92 -5.56 11.20
N THR A 114 -1.90 -4.76 10.89
CA THR A 114 -1.99 -3.31 10.87
C THR A 114 -1.48 -2.80 9.53
N MET A 115 -2.25 -1.94 8.89
CA MET A 115 -1.94 -1.27 7.63
C MET A 115 -1.74 0.22 7.87
N VAL A 116 -0.79 0.84 7.16
CA VAL A 116 -0.68 2.30 7.02
C VAL A 116 -1.12 2.67 5.62
N THR A 117 -2.17 3.47 5.52
CA THR A 117 -2.89 3.70 4.27
C THR A 117 -2.85 5.15 3.84
N LEU A 118 -2.80 5.37 2.52
CA LEU A 118 -2.97 6.67 1.87
C LEU A 118 -4.27 6.60 1.05
N THR A 119 -5.21 7.48 1.37
CA THR A 119 -6.48 7.60 0.63
C THR A 119 -6.30 8.42 -0.64
N ASP A 120 -7.23 8.27 -1.58
CA ASP A 120 -7.33 9.12 -2.77
C ASP A 120 -7.40 10.60 -2.39
N LYS A 121 -8.27 10.98 -1.46
CA LYS A 121 -8.39 12.35 -0.97
C LYS A 121 -7.09 12.85 -0.32
N GLY A 122 -6.40 11.99 0.42
CA GLY A 122 -5.11 12.30 1.03
C GLY A 122 -4.04 12.53 -0.03
N PHE A 123 -4.01 11.69 -1.06
CA PHE A 123 -3.10 11.82 -2.20
C PHE A 123 -3.39 13.06 -3.03
N ASP A 124 -4.65 13.34 -3.36
CA ASP A 124 -5.06 14.52 -4.13
C ASP A 124 -4.69 15.80 -3.38
N MET A 125 -4.97 15.87 -2.07
CA MET A 125 -4.58 17.01 -1.23
C MET A 125 -3.06 17.20 -1.16
N LEU A 126 -2.29 16.11 -1.11
CA LEU A 126 -0.83 16.13 -1.13
C LEU A 126 -0.32 16.68 -2.48
N ALA A 127 -0.89 16.21 -3.58
CA ALA A 127 -0.51 16.63 -4.92
C ALA A 127 -0.83 18.12 -5.16
N ASP A 128 -1.96 18.60 -4.66
CA ASP A 128 -2.37 19.99 -4.80
C ASP A 128 -1.50 20.94 -3.96
N LYS A 129 -1.23 20.58 -2.70
CA LYS A 129 -0.48 21.44 -1.76
C LYS A 129 1.04 21.32 -1.91
N HIS A 130 1.52 20.16 -2.32
CA HIS A 130 2.94 19.84 -2.43
C HIS A 130 3.25 19.08 -3.74
N PRO A 131 3.16 19.75 -4.92
CA PRO A 131 3.25 19.07 -6.22
C PRO A 131 4.54 18.25 -6.43
N ALA A 132 5.69 18.76 -5.98
CA ALA A 132 6.97 18.05 -6.06
C ALA A 132 6.96 16.74 -5.26
N LEU A 133 6.33 16.76 -4.09
CA LEU A 133 6.15 15.58 -3.24
C LEU A 133 5.15 14.60 -3.86
N GLY A 134 4.04 15.12 -4.42
CA GLY A 134 3.09 14.31 -5.20
C GLY A 134 3.77 13.55 -6.34
N ILE A 135 4.63 14.21 -7.12
CA ILE A 135 5.43 13.57 -8.18
C ILE A 135 6.36 12.48 -7.62
N LYS A 136 7.01 12.73 -6.47
CA LYS A 136 7.85 11.71 -5.80
C LYS A 136 7.01 10.50 -5.40
N VAL A 137 5.83 10.69 -4.82
CA VAL A 137 4.91 9.60 -4.44
C VAL A 137 4.45 8.81 -5.68
N ILE A 138 4.06 9.47 -6.77
CA ILE A 138 3.70 8.80 -8.04
C ILE A 138 4.88 7.95 -8.54
N LYS A 139 6.10 8.48 -8.54
CA LYS A 139 7.30 7.72 -8.94
C LYS A 139 7.52 6.48 -8.07
N LYS A 140 7.20 6.55 -6.78
CA LYS A 140 7.25 5.37 -5.89
C LYS A 140 6.16 4.35 -6.22
N ILE A 141 4.92 4.79 -6.43
CA ILE A 141 3.83 3.91 -6.85
C ILE A 141 4.13 3.23 -8.18
N ALA A 142 4.61 3.99 -9.17
CA ALA A 142 5.03 3.44 -10.47
C ALA A 142 6.14 2.39 -10.32
N ARG A 143 7.10 2.62 -9.41
CA ARG A 143 8.15 1.63 -9.11
C ARG A 143 7.57 0.37 -8.47
N LEU A 144 6.61 0.48 -7.53
CA LEU A 144 5.92 -0.67 -6.92
C LEU A 144 5.20 -1.50 -7.98
N LEU A 145 4.37 -0.86 -8.80
CA LEU A 145 3.64 -1.52 -9.89
C LEU A 145 4.60 -2.22 -10.86
N SER A 146 5.70 -1.56 -11.23
CA SER A 146 6.74 -2.15 -12.10
C SER A 146 7.42 -3.38 -11.48
N MET A 147 7.72 -3.34 -10.17
CA MET A 147 8.28 -4.49 -9.44
C MET A 147 7.29 -5.64 -9.33
N ASN A 148 6.02 -5.34 -9.03
CA ASN A 148 4.96 -6.33 -8.94
C ASN A 148 4.72 -7.00 -10.30
N MET A 149 4.68 -6.24 -11.39
CA MET A 149 4.52 -6.78 -12.75
C MET A 149 5.68 -7.71 -13.13
N ARG A 150 6.93 -7.34 -12.82
CA ARG A 150 8.09 -8.24 -13.03
C ARG A 150 7.93 -9.53 -12.25
N ARG A 151 7.57 -9.46 -10.96
CA ARG A 151 7.37 -10.64 -10.10
C ARG A 151 6.25 -11.54 -10.62
N THR A 152 5.12 -10.96 -11.02
CA THR A 152 3.99 -11.70 -11.61
C THR A 152 4.40 -12.38 -12.91
N SER A 153 5.13 -11.68 -13.77
CA SER A 153 5.63 -12.23 -15.04
C SER A 153 6.56 -13.43 -14.81
N SER A 154 7.48 -13.33 -13.83
CA SER A 154 8.34 -14.47 -13.46
C SER A 154 7.54 -15.67 -12.95
N LYS A 155 6.58 -15.44 -12.04
CA LYS A 155 5.71 -16.52 -11.53
C LYS A 155 4.89 -17.19 -12.63
N LEU A 156 4.44 -16.43 -13.62
CA LEU A 156 3.69 -16.96 -14.75
C LEU A 156 4.55 -17.93 -15.57
N VAL A 157 5.82 -17.59 -15.82
CA VAL A 157 6.76 -18.49 -16.50
C VAL A 157 6.94 -19.78 -15.72
N ASP A 158 7.16 -19.69 -14.40
CA ASP A 158 7.34 -20.87 -13.54
C ASP A 158 6.11 -21.82 -13.60
N LEU A 159 4.89 -21.25 -13.58
CA LEU A 159 3.64 -22.01 -13.69
C LEU A 159 3.45 -22.67 -15.06
N MET A 160 3.82 -21.97 -16.13
CA MET A 160 3.74 -22.53 -17.49
C MET A 160 4.73 -23.70 -17.66
N GLN A 161 5.90 -23.63 -17.03
CA GLN A 161 6.88 -24.72 -17.05
C GLN A 161 6.48 -25.91 -16.18
N SER A 162 5.77 -25.71 -15.07
CA SER A 162 5.30 -26.81 -14.21
C SER A 162 4.12 -27.61 -14.78
N THR A 163 3.54 -27.15 -15.90
CA THR A 163 2.40 -27.82 -16.57
C THR A 163 2.87 -28.64 -17.79
N LEU A 164 4.18 -28.66 -18.07
CA LEU A 164 4.86 -29.48 -19.08
C LEU A 164 5.54 -30.68 -18.41
#